data_AF-A0AAN8E5W6-F1
#
_entry.id   AF-A0AAN8E5W6-F1
#
_cell.length_a   1.000
_cell.length_b   1.000
_cell.length_c   1.000
_cell.angle_alpha   90.00
_cell.angle_beta   90.00
_cell.angle_gamma   90.00
#
_symmetry.space_group_name_H-M   'P 1'
#
loop_
_entity.id
_entity.type
_entity.pdbx_description
1 polymer ?
#
loop_
_entity_poly.entity_id
_entity_poly.type
_entity_poly.pdbx_seq_one_letter_code
_entity_poly.pdbx_strand_id
1 'polypeptide(L)'
;MKAGETSSNIPGFAGYNSLLSESLPLTQVGALPLLPEVAHEWSTLLTIIMEANQLRKLAVGEDHPTVITFDMALYEKVVQLLDDRPDLKQMVVPRLGELHVVMAALRALGASMENSGIDDAWMEADVYGPATTRQILK
;
A
#
# COMPACT_ATOMS: atom_id res chain seq x y z
N MET A 1 17.21 38.66 38.56
CA MET A 1 15.84 38.48 38.03
C MET A 1 15.74 37.05 37.54
N LYS A 2 14.91 36.20 38.17
CA LYS A 2 14.68 34.82 37.70
C LYS A 2 13.83 34.91 36.43
N ALA A 3 14.30 34.32 35.34
CA ALA A 3 13.49 34.15 34.14
C ALA A 3 12.29 33.29 34.52
N GLY A 4 11.08 33.82 34.31
CA GLY A 4 9.86 33.05 34.49
C GLY A 4 9.84 31.94 33.45
N GLU A 5 9.90 30.69 33.90
CA GLU A 5 9.56 29.53 33.08
C GLU A 5 8.10 29.68 32.67
N THR A 6 7.89 30.14 31.44
CA THR A 6 6.59 30.05 30.79
C THR A 6 6.42 28.59 30.40
N SER A 7 5.63 27.85 31.17
CA SER A 7 5.24 26.49 30.80
C SER A 7 4.43 26.55 29.51
N SER A 8 5.11 26.42 28.37
CA SER A 8 4.46 26.28 27.07
C SER A 8 3.56 25.06 27.14
N ASN A 9 2.25 25.29 27.02
CA ASN A 9 1.21 24.26 27.06
C ASN A 9 1.15 23.42 25.78
N ILE A 10 2.20 23.50 24.94
CA ILE A 10 2.30 22.79 23.67
C ILE A 10 2.94 21.44 23.95
N PRO A 11 2.23 20.31 23.70
CA PRO A 11 2.81 19.00 23.89
C PRO A 11 3.99 18.81 22.94
N GLY A 12 5.06 18.16 23.44
CA GLY A 12 6.13 17.67 22.56
C GLY A 12 5.60 16.64 21.56
N PHE A 13 6.41 16.27 20.57
CA PHE A 13 6.04 15.35 19.48
C PHE A 13 5.31 14.08 19.95
N ALA A 14 5.81 13.43 21.01
CA ALA A 14 5.17 12.24 21.57
C ALA A 14 3.77 12.51 22.16
N GLY A 15 3.60 13.63 22.87
CA GLY A 15 2.31 14.03 23.44
C GLY A 15 1.31 14.44 22.36
N TYR A 16 1.77 15.16 21.33
CA TYR A 16 0.96 15.51 20.17
C TYR A 16 0.47 14.25 19.43
N ASN A 17 1.38 13.31 19.13
CA ASN A 17 1.02 12.05 18.49
C ASN A 17 0.10 11.21 19.35
N SER A 18 0.29 11.18 20.68
CA SER A 18 -0.59 10.44 21.59
C SER A 18 -2.01 11.03 21.65
N LEU A 19 -2.15 12.35 21.51
CA LEU A 19 -3.47 13.02 21.47
C LEU A 19 -4.21 12.76 20.15
N LEU A 20 -3.46 12.52 19.07
CA LEU A 20 -4.01 12.24 17.74
C LEU A 20 -4.17 10.75 17.45
N SER A 21 -3.41 9.89 18.13
CA SER A 21 -3.43 8.46 17.88
C SER A 21 -4.65 7.84 18.55
N GLU A 22 -5.56 7.30 17.74
CA GLU A 22 -6.63 6.45 18.23
C GLU A 22 -6.11 5.03 18.49
N SER A 23 -6.65 4.37 19.51
CA SER A 23 -6.39 2.96 19.77
C SER A 23 -7.02 2.12 18.65
N LEU A 24 -6.22 1.70 17.67
CA LEU A 24 -6.68 0.82 16.60
C LEU A 24 -6.91 -0.61 17.13
N PRO A 25 -7.94 -1.32 16.62
CA PRO A 25 -8.12 -2.73 16.93
C PRO A 25 -6.90 -3.53 16.46
N LEU A 26 -6.50 -4.53 17.26
CA LEU A 26 -5.34 -5.36 16.96
C LEU A 26 -5.58 -6.14 15.65
N THR A 27 -4.71 -5.96 14.67
CA THR A 27 -4.73 -6.74 13.43
C THR A 27 -4.27 -8.17 13.71
N GLN A 28 -5.10 -9.15 13.40
CA GLN A 28 -4.70 -10.55 13.42
C GLN A 28 -4.04 -10.91 12.09
N VAL A 29 -2.81 -11.42 12.18
CA VAL A 29 -2.03 -11.85 11.03
C VAL A 29 -1.80 -13.35 11.12
N GLY A 30 -2.16 -14.06 10.05
CA GLY A 30 -1.96 -15.50 9.91
C GLY A 30 -1.19 -15.83 8.64
N ALA A 31 -0.38 -16.89 8.68
CA ALA A 31 0.25 -17.43 7.50
C ALA A 31 -0.70 -18.41 6.80
N LEU A 32 -0.90 -18.24 5.51
CA LEU A 32 -1.62 -19.20 4.68
C LEU A 32 -0.70 -20.38 4.32
N PRO A 33 -1.27 -21.58 4.12
CA PRO A 33 -0.50 -22.72 3.63
C PRO A 33 0.08 -22.42 2.24
N LEU A 34 1.32 -22.86 2.01
CA LEU A 34 1.97 -22.73 0.71
C LEU A 34 1.36 -23.75 -0.26
N LEU A 35 0.89 -23.26 -1.41
CA LEU A 35 0.46 -24.10 -2.52
C LEU A 35 1.64 -24.33 -3.46
N PRO A 36 2.13 -25.58 -3.64
CA PRO A 36 3.28 -25.89 -4.49
C PRO A 36 2.89 -25.94 -5.98
N GLU A 37 2.01 -25.05 -6.42
CA GLU A 37 1.46 -25.01 -7.78
C GLU A 37 1.86 -23.72 -8.49
N VAL A 38 1.77 -23.72 -9.82
CA VAL A 38 2.11 -22.53 -10.61
C VAL A 38 1.03 -21.46 -10.40
N ALA A 39 1.44 -20.26 -9.96
CA ALA A 39 0.53 -19.17 -9.59
C ALA A 39 -0.31 -18.64 -10.77
N HIS A 40 0.18 -18.79 -12.01
CA HIS A 40 -0.51 -18.31 -13.20
C HIS A 40 -1.62 -19.25 -13.72
N GLU A 41 -1.78 -20.44 -13.14
CA GLU A 41 -2.83 -21.37 -13.55
C GLU A 41 -4.19 -20.95 -12.99
N TRP A 42 -5.24 -21.11 -13.82
CA TRP A 42 -6.61 -20.71 -13.45
C TRP A 42 -7.13 -21.49 -12.24
N SER A 43 -6.79 -22.77 -12.15
CA SER A 43 -7.13 -23.63 -11.02
C SER A 43 -6.50 -23.10 -9.72
N THR A 44 -5.22 -22.73 -9.76
CA THR A 44 -4.50 -22.17 -8.60
C THR A 44 -5.14 -20.87 -8.13
N LEU A 45 -5.43 -19.95 -9.06
CA LEU A 45 -6.08 -18.67 -8.74
C LEU A 45 -7.47 -18.88 -8.14
N LEU A 46 -8.26 -19.77 -8.71
CA LEU A 46 -9.59 -20.12 -8.19
C LEU A 46 -9.50 -20.71 -6.78
N THR A 47 -8.58 -21.64 -6.54
CA THR A 47 -8.36 -22.23 -5.22
C THR A 47 -8.00 -21.17 -4.20
N ILE A 48 -7.06 -20.28 -4.50
CA ILE A 48 -6.66 -19.18 -3.60
C ILE A 48 -7.87 -18.29 -3.26
N ILE A 49 -8.67 -17.93 -4.26
CA ILE A 49 -9.86 -17.08 -4.07
C ILE A 49 -10.89 -17.78 -3.16
N MET A 50 -11.15 -19.07 -3.39
CA MET A 50 -12.10 -19.85 -2.59
C MET A 50 -11.63 -20.02 -1.16
N GLU A 51 -10.36 -20.36 -0.95
CA GLU A 51 -9.75 -20.50 0.39
C GLU A 51 -9.77 -19.17 1.16
N ALA A 52 -9.35 -18.08 0.52
CA ALA A 52 -9.38 -16.75 1.14
C ALA A 52 -10.82 -16.34 1.52
N ASN A 53 -11.81 -16.68 0.68
CA ASN A 53 -13.21 -16.44 0.99
C ASN A 53 -13.70 -17.28 2.17
N GLN A 54 -13.34 -18.56 2.24
CA GLN A 54 -13.69 -19.43 3.35
C GLN A 54 -13.08 -18.95 4.67
N LEU A 55 -11.80 -18.57 4.66
CA LEU A 55 -11.13 -18.03 5.84
C LEU A 55 -11.74 -16.72 6.32
N ARG A 56 -12.09 -15.83 5.39
CA ARG A 56 -12.82 -14.60 5.71
C ARG A 56 -14.14 -14.91 6.40
N LYS A 57 -14.93 -15.88 5.92
CA LYS A 57 -16.20 -16.26 6.55
C LYS A 57 -16.01 -16.72 7.99
N LEU A 58 -14.93 -17.46 8.27
CA LEU A 58 -14.59 -17.92 9.62
C LEU A 58 -14.12 -16.78 10.53
N ALA A 59 -13.39 -15.80 9.99
CA ALA A 59 -12.77 -14.74 10.77
C ALA A 59 -13.71 -13.55 11.05
N VAL A 60 -14.52 -13.13 10.08
CA VAL A 60 -15.30 -11.87 10.14
C VAL A 60 -16.78 -12.06 9.76
N GLY A 61 -17.16 -13.21 9.18
CA GLY A 61 -18.55 -13.49 8.76
C GLY A 61 -18.84 -13.18 7.29
N GLU A 62 -20.10 -13.36 6.88
CA GLU A 62 -20.51 -13.30 5.46
C GLU A 62 -20.73 -11.88 4.93
N ASP A 63 -20.96 -10.90 5.82
CA ASP A 63 -21.33 -9.52 5.45
C ASP A 63 -20.17 -8.66 4.90
N HIS A 64 -18.94 -9.15 4.99
CA HIS A 64 -17.75 -8.39 4.58
C HIS A 64 -17.13 -8.94 3.31
N PRO A 65 -16.86 -8.14 2.26
CA PRO A 65 -16.20 -8.66 1.05
C PRO A 65 -14.79 -9.19 1.34
N THR A 66 -14.37 -10.22 0.61
CA THR A 66 -12.98 -10.72 0.66
C THR A 66 -12.10 -9.83 -0.21
N VAL A 67 -11.18 -9.09 0.41
CA VAL A 67 -10.20 -8.28 -0.32
C VAL A 67 -8.92 -9.09 -0.49
N ILE A 68 -8.45 -9.22 -1.73
CA ILE A 68 -7.21 -9.95 -2.05
C ILE A 68 -6.33 -9.07 -2.93
N THR A 69 -5.07 -8.89 -2.52
CA THR A 69 -4.07 -8.18 -3.30
C THR A 69 -3.25 -9.15 -4.14
N PHE A 70 -3.04 -8.80 -5.41
CA PHE A 70 -2.27 -9.60 -6.37
C PHE A 70 -1.17 -8.75 -7.01
N ASP A 71 -0.06 -9.35 -7.41
CA ASP A 71 0.86 -8.68 -8.33
C ASP A 71 0.15 -8.32 -9.66
N MET A 72 0.76 -7.46 -10.47
CA MET A 72 0.12 -6.95 -11.68
C MET A 72 -0.28 -8.05 -12.67
N ALA A 73 0.57 -9.06 -12.89
CA ALA A 73 0.33 -10.11 -13.86
C ALA A 73 -0.77 -11.08 -13.40
N LEU A 74 -0.84 -11.37 -12.10
CA LEU A 74 -1.92 -12.16 -11.51
C LEU A 74 -3.22 -11.36 -11.43
N TYR A 75 -3.16 -10.06 -11.12
CA TYR A 75 -4.33 -9.19 -11.06
C TYR A 75 -5.10 -9.19 -12.38
N GLU A 76 -4.41 -9.04 -13.52
CA GLU A 76 -5.03 -9.07 -14.85
C GLU A 76 -5.77 -10.39 -15.10
N LYS A 77 -5.15 -11.52 -14.75
CA LYS A 77 -5.79 -12.84 -14.84
C LYS A 77 -6.98 -12.97 -13.91
N VAL A 78 -6.88 -12.52 -12.66
CA VAL A 78 -7.97 -12.61 -11.69
C VAL A 78 -9.17 -11.78 -12.14
N VAL A 79 -8.96 -10.59 -12.72
CA VAL A 79 -10.06 -9.79 -13.28
C VAL A 79 -10.78 -10.56 -14.39
N GLN A 80 -10.05 -11.19 -15.31
CA GLN A 80 -10.65 -12.04 -16.35
C GLN A 80 -11.44 -13.21 -15.75
N LEU A 81 -10.89 -13.89 -14.74
CA LEU A 81 -11.57 -14.99 -14.04
C LEU A 81 -12.90 -14.54 -13.41
N LEU A 82 -12.91 -13.36 -12.78
CA LEU A 82 -14.10 -12.82 -12.11
C LEU A 82 -15.14 -12.30 -13.09
N ASP A 83 -14.74 -11.83 -14.27
CA ASP A 83 -15.67 -11.49 -15.35
C ASP A 83 -16.43 -12.72 -15.86
N ASP A 84 -15.75 -13.87 -15.94
CA ASP A 84 -16.37 -15.16 -16.29
C ASP A 84 -17.16 -15.80 -15.13
N ARG A 85 -16.97 -15.30 -13.89
CA ARG A 85 -17.54 -15.86 -12.65
C ARG A 85 -18.25 -14.80 -11.81
N PRO A 86 -19.47 -14.37 -12.21
CA PRO A 86 -20.22 -13.33 -11.51
C PRO A 86 -20.55 -13.71 -10.06
N ASP A 87 -20.65 -15.01 -9.75
CA ASP A 87 -20.82 -15.53 -8.40
C ASP A 87 -19.68 -15.13 -7.46
N LEU A 88 -18.43 -15.20 -7.95
CA LEU A 88 -17.25 -14.81 -7.17
C LEU A 88 -17.05 -13.30 -7.14
N LYS A 89 -17.39 -12.61 -8.24
CA LYS A 89 -17.24 -11.16 -8.39
C LYS A 89 -18.05 -10.36 -7.36
N GLN A 90 -19.17 -10.89 -6.89
CA GLN A 90 -19.97 -10.28 -5.83
C GLN A 90 -19.32 -10.41 -4.44
N MET A 91 -18.50 -11.43 -4.24
CA MET A 91 -17.93 -11.76 -2.92
C MET A 91 -16.49 -11.26 -2.75
N VAL A 92 -15.77 -11.03 -3.84
CA VAL A 92 -14.32 -10.81 -3.86
C VAL A 92 -14.00 -9.48 -4.52
N VAL A 93 -13.14 -8.70 -3.88
CA VAL A 93 -12.61 -7.44 -4.39
C VAL A 93 -11.12 -7.61 -4.66
N PRO A 94 -10.71 -7.86 -5.93
CA PRO A 94 -9.29 -7.93 -6.27
C PRO A 94 -8.67 -6.53 -6.21
N ARG A 95 -7.43 -6.45 -5.71
CA ARG A 95 -6.65 -5.22 -5.62
C ARG A 95 -5.27 -5.43 -6.24
N LEU A 96 -4.76 -4.40 -6.91
CA LEU A 96 -3.35 -4.36 -7.30
C LEU A 96 -2.48 -4.32 -6.05
N GLY A 97 -1.40 -5.08 -6.07
CA GLY A 97 -0.40 -5.13 -5.01
C GLY A 97 0.23 -3.77 -4.79
N GLU A 98 0.35 -3.38 -3.53
CA GLU A 98 0.77 -2.03 -3.13
C GLU A 98 2.14 -1.65 -3.72
N LEU A 99 3.06 -2.61 -3.89
CA LEU A 99 4.36 -2.36 -4.50
C LEU A 99 4.21 -1.77 -5.92
N HIS A 100 3.37 -2.36 -6.76
CA HIS A 100 3.14 -1.85 -8.12
C HIS A 100 2.45 -0.50 -8.11
N VAL A 101 1.51 -0.27 -7.18
CA VAL A 101 0.83 1.03 -7.02
C VAL A 101 1.84 2.10 -6.62
N VAL A 102 2.72 1.82 -5.66
CA VAL A 102 3.78 2.74 -5.22
C VAL A 102 4.75 3.01 -6.35
N MET A 103 5.21 1.99 -7.08
CA MET A 103 6.09 2.17 -8.23
C MET A 103 5.46 3.04 -9.32
N ALA A 104 4.18 2.83 -9.63
CA ALA A 104 3.45 3.65 -10.60
C ALA A 104 3.32 5.10 -10.12
N ALA A 105 2.99 5.31 -8.84
CA ALA A 105 2.88 6.65 -8.25
C ALA A 105 4.22 7.39 -8.25
N LEU A 106 5.31 6.72 -7.85
CA LEU A 106 6.66 7.29 -7.87
C LEU A 106 7.09 7.66 -9.30
N ARG A 107 6.77 6.80 -10.29
CA ARG A 107 7.05 7.10 -11.69
C ARG A 107 6.26 8.31 -12.18
N ALA A 108 4.98 8.41 -11.82
CA ALA A 108 4.15 9.55 -12.18
C ALA A 108 4.65 10.86 -11.53
N LEU A 109 5.06 10.80 -10.26
CA LEU A 109 5.69 11.92 -9.56
C LEU A 109 6.97 12.35 -10.27
N GLY A 110 7.89 11.42 -10.55
CA GLY A 110 9.12 11.71 -11.29
C GLY A 110 8.84 12.38 -12.63
N ALA A 111 7.93 11.81 -13.43
CA ALA A 111 7.54 12.38 -14.72
C ALA A 111 6.89 13.78 -14.59
N SER A 112 6.10 14.03 -13.54
CA SER A 112 5.51 15.35 -13.30
C SER A 112 6.52 16.42 -12.89
N MET A 113 7.66 15.98 -12.32
CA MET A 113 8.75 16.84 -11.90
C MET A 113 9.80 17.06 -13.00
N GLU A 114 9.72 16.33 -14.11
CA GLU A 114 10.59 16.56 -15.26
C GLU A 114 10.44 17.99 -15.77
N ASN A 115 11.56 18.69 -15.93
CA ASN A 115 11.63 20.09 -16.36
C ASN A 115 10.93 21.08 -15.41
N SER A 116 10.67 20.70 -14.15
CA SER A 116 10.15 21.62 -13.14
C SER A 116 11.17 22.65 -12.66
N GLY A 117 12.44 22.49 -13.02
CA GLY A 117 13.56 23.29 -12.50
C GLY A 117 13.95 22.94 -11.07
N ILE A 118 13.42 21.83 -10.51
CA ILE A 118 13.76 21.40 -9.16
C ILE A 118 15.23 20.94 -9.03
N ASP A 119 15.79 20.42 -10.11
CA ASP A 119 17.22 20.11 -10.21
C ASP A 119 18.06 21.38 -10.09
N ASP A 120 17.69 22.44 -10.80
CA ASP A 120 18.35 23.73 -10.71
C ASP A 120 18.20 24.35 -9.31
N ALA A 121 16.98 24.34 -8.75
CA ALA A 121 16.72 24.87 -7.42
C ALA A 121 17.52 24.15 -6.31
N TRP A 122 17.70 22.83 -6.40
CA TRP A 122 18.51 22.08 -5.44
C TRP A 122 20.01 22.34 -5.58
N MET A 123 20.49 22.58 -6.81
CA MET A 123 21.88 22.95 -7.08
C MET A 123 22.18 24.39 -6.62
N GLU A 124 21.30 25.35 -6.91
CA GLU A 124 21.44 26.75 -6.50
C GLU A 124 21.35 26.93 -4.97
N ALA A 125 20.57 26.08 -4.30
CA ALA A 125 20.45 26.08 -2.84
C ALA A 125 21.56 25.28 -2.12
N ASP A 126 22.57 24.76 -2.84
CA ASP A 126 23.64 23.92 -2.32
C ASP A 126 23.16 22.69 -1.51
N VAL A 127 21.94 22.20 -1.78
CA VAL A 127 21.37 21.02 -1.10
C VAL A 127 22.06 19.76 -1.60
N TYR A 128 22.18 19.63 -2.93
CA TYR A 128 22.83 18.51 -3.59
C TYR A 128 23.67 18.98 -4.78
N GLY A 129 24.83 18.33 -4.97
CA GLY A 129 25.68 18.59 -6.13
C GLY A 129 25.12 17.98 -7.42
N PRO A 130 25.59 18.43 -8.61
CA PRO A 130 25.03 18.04 -9.91
C PRO A 130 25.06 16.53 -10.23
N ALA A 131 25.96 15.77 -9.59
CA ALA A 131 26.04 14.32 -9.74
C ALA A 131 24.94 13.61 -8.95
N THR A 132 24.74 14.00 -7.68
CA THR A 132 23.74 13.44 -6.77
C THR A 132 22.33 13.79 -7.24
N THR A 133 22.09 15.04 -7.65
CA THR A 133 20.79 15.48 -8.19
C THR A 133 20.37 14.67 -9.41
N ARG A 134 21.32 14.36 -10.31
CA ARG A 134 21.05 13.48 -11.46
C ARG A 134 20.70 12.05 -11.03
N GLN A 135 21.41 11.48 -10.07
CA GLN A 135 21.13 10.14 -9.56
C GLN A 135 19.76 10.01 -8.89
N ILE A 136 19.26 11.08 -8.28
CA ILE A 136 17.98 11.08 -7.57
C ILE A 136 16.80 11.29 -8.54
N LEU A 137 16.99 12.13 -9.56
CA LEU A 137 15.91 12.57 -10.46
C LEU A 137 15.90 11.87 -11.83
N LYS A 138 16.99 11.21 -12.24
CA LYS A 138 17.16 10.56 -13.57
C LYS A 138 17.73 9.16 -13.44
#